data_AF-A0A7Z9QJ84-F1
#
_entry.id   AF-A0A7Z9QJ84-F1
#
_cell.length_a   1.000
_cell.length_b   1.000
_cell.length_c   1.000
_cell.angle_alpha   90.00
_cell.angle_beta   90.00
_cell.angle_gamma   90.00
#
_symmetry.space_group_name_H-M   'P 1'
#
loop_
_entity.id
_entity.type
_entity.pdbx_description
1 polymer ?
#
loop_
_entity_poly.entity_id
_entity_poly.type
_entity_poly.pdbx_seq_one_letter_code
_entity_poly.pdbx_strand_id
1 'polypeptide(L)'
;MKLKTPKLTIGYSLGALEFALEVDSMLLVNGEQRPPAMPPGHALKRWYEASFELGMRGLLPSPSSPEAIRIEDNKAHITTTSQRVIKVEFEELHVFDLDRVQGVAVEEKIHIYEVYDWFDIKRGAKQPACSILTPHAFVQKLAFYPSSRHDGNDGEFKDCYSRSYVSPSCLNNFEYSETAAKFAVMKVIRDNGFRGRQQETDGKPYYLNIVLEHSTRDLYKYKKEFIMTSALPSNIHYHNMADRWK
;
A
#
# COMPACT_ATOMS: atom_id res chain seq x y z
N MET A 1 30.16 -1.53 4.44
CA MET A 1 29.96 -0.66 5.63
C MET A 1 29.48 -1.53 6.78
N LYS A 2 29.99 -1.32 8.01
CA LYS A 2 29.52 -2.01 9.22
C LYS A 2 28.89 -0.99 10.16
N LEU A 3 27.65 -1.23 10.55
CA LEU A 3 26.90 -0.42 11.50
C LEU A 3 26.55 -1.27 12.72
N LYS A 4 26.33 -0.62 13.86
CA LYS A 4 25.83 -1.25 15.08
C LYS A 4 24.66 -0.43 15.60
N THR A 5 23.64 -1.09 16.11
CA THR A 5 22.50 -0.45 16.75
C THR A 5 21.97 -1.33 17.87
N PRO A 6 21.47 -0.78 18.98
CA PRO A 6 20.77 -1.59 19.98
C PRO A 6 19.51 -2.23 19.40
N LYS A 7 18.71 -1.45 18.65
CA LYS A 7 17.41 -1.89 18.13
C LYS A 7 17.34 -1.69 16.62
N LEU A 8 17.05 -2.77 15.91
CA LEU A 8 16.81 -2.76 14.48
C LEU A 8 15.33 -3.03 14.20
N THR A 9 14.69 -2.18 13.40
CA THR A 9 13.33 -2.39 12.90
C THR A 9 13.40 -2.68 11.41
N ILE A 10 12.70 -3.71 10.94
CA ILE A 10 12.52 -4.03 9.52
C ILE A 10 11.05 -3.88 9.16
N GLY A 11 10.79 -3.05 8.15
CA GLY A 11 9.47 -2.85 7.59
C GLY A 11 9.36 -1.55 6.83
N TYR A 12 8.29 -1.41 6.06
CA TYR A 12 8.02 -0.20 5.26
C TYR A 12 6.68 0.49 5.61
N SER A 13 5.84 -0.15 6.40
CA SER A 13 4.51 0.38 6.73
C SER A 13 4.58 1.59 7.67
N LEU A 14 3.52 2.40 7.70
CA LEU A 14 3.43 3.51 8.65
C LEU A 14 3.67 3.06 10.10
N GLY A 15 3.09 1.92 10.49
CA GLY A 15 3.28 1.35 11.83
C GLY A 15 4.75 1.00 12.13
N ALA A 16 5.51 0.53 11.14
CA ALA A 16 6.94 0.26 11.31
C ALA A 16 7.75 1.55 11.53
N LEU A 17 7.42 2.61 10.76
CA LEU A 17 8.07 3.92 10.88
C LEU A 17 7.76 4.57 12.24
N GLU A 18 6.49 4.54 12.67
CA GLU A 18 6.06 5.12 13.94
C GLU A 18 6.64 4.35 15.13
N PHE A 19 6.67 3.02 15.06
CA PHE A 19 7.35 2.20 16.06
C PHE A 19 8.84 2.55 16.14
N ALA A 20 9.54 2.62 15.00
CA ALA A 20 10.96 2.97 14.96
C ALA A 20 11.23 4.34 15.60
N LEU A 21 10.36 5.33 15.38
CA LEU A 21 10.44 6.64 16.06
C LEU A 21 10.18 6.57 17.56
N GLU A 22 9.18 5.78 17.98
CA GLU A 22 8.77 5.62 19.38
C GLU A 22 9.88 4.99 20.22
N VAL A 23 10.56 3.97 19.67
CA VAL A 23 11.60 3.20 20.39
C VAL A 23 13.03 3.60 20.03
N ASP A 24 13.20 4.66 19.23
CA ASP A 24 14.48 5.17 18.72
C ASP A 24 15.34 4.07 18.05
N SER A 25 14.69 3.29 17.18
CA SER A 25 15.29 2.16 16.46
C SER A 25 15.74 2.55 15.06
N MET A 26 16.89 2.00 14.64
CA MET A 26 17.33 2.08 13.25
C MET A 26 16.34 1.32 12.36
N LEU A 27 15.82 1.97 11.32
CA LEU A 27 14.83 1.40 10.40
C LEU A 27 15.49 0.93 9.09
N LEU A 28 15.29 -0.34 8.76
CA LEU A 28 15.57 -0.90 7.44
C LEU A 28 14.26 -1.04 6.66
N VAL A 29 14.09 -0.17 5.68
CA VAL A 29 12.99 -0.23 4.73
C VAL A 29 13.26 -1.33 3.72
N ASN A 30 12.47 -2.40 3.77
CA ASN A 30 12.64 -3.62 2.98
C ASN A 30 11.70 -3.73 1.76
N GLY A 31 10.68 -2.87 1.68
CA GLY A 31 9.73 -2.77 0.58
C GLY A 31 9.53 -1.33 0.12
N GLU A 32 8.90 -1.16 -1.03
CA GLU A 32 8.63 0.17 -1.62
C GLU A 32 7.20 0.64 -1.40
N GLN A 33 6.42 -0.11 -0.63
CA GLN A 33 4.98 0.02 -0.66
C GLN A 33 4.47 1.05 0.36
N ARG A 34 4.52 2.32 -0.07
CA ARG A 34 3.97 3.46 0.67
C ARG A 34 2.45 3.32 0.83
N PRO A 35 1.83 3.87 1.88
CA PRO A 35 0.37 3.95 1.96
C PRO A 35 -0.23 4.50 0.65
N PRO A 36 -1.42 4.06 0.24
CA PRO A 36 -2.00 4.49 -1.03
C PRO A 36 -2.15 6.01 -1.05
N ALA A 37 -1.82 6.62 -2.19
CA ALA A 37 -1.75 8.08 -2.33
C ALA A 37 -3.08 8.79 -1.99
N MET A 38 -4.18 8.08 -2.23
CA MET A 38 -5.56 8.41 -1.84
C MET A 38 -6.20 7.15 -1.23
N PRO A 39 -7.14 7.23 -0.25
CA PRO A 39 -7.97 8.37 0.16
C PRO A 39 -7.14 9.51 0.75
N PRO A 40 -7.66 10.76 0.78
CA PRO A 40 -6.94 11.87 1.39
C PRO A 40 -6.73 11.52 2.86
N GLY A 41 -5.52 11.10 3.21
CA GLY A 41 -5.31 10.32 4.40
C GLY A 41 -4.08 10.83 5.11
N HIS A 42 -4.29 11.37 6.31
CA HIS A 42 -3.27 11.66 7.31
C HIS A 42 -2.11 10.65 7.31
N ALA A 43 -2.40 9.36 7.05
CA ALA A 43 -1.42 8.29 6.94
C ALA A 43 -0.28 8.52 5.92
N LEU A 44 -0.53 8.96 4.67
CA LEU A 44 0.56 9.17 3.70
C LEU A 44 1.43 10.37 4.10
N LYS A 45 0.79 11.47 4.51
CA LYS A 45 1.49 12.65 5.02
C LYS A 45 2.34 12.27 6.23
N ARG A 46 1.75 11.54 7.19
CA ARG A 46 2.43 11.05 8.38
C ARG A 46 3.57 10.09 8.04
N TRP A 47 3.41 9.25 7.02
CA TRP A 47 4.47 8.37 6.54
C TRP A 47 5.67 9.16 6.01
N TYR A 48 5.43 10.23 5.23
CA TYR A 48 6.50 11.12 4.78
C TYR A 48 7.15 11.89 5.93
N GLU A 49 6.36 12.41 6.86
CA GLU A 49 6.86 13.10 8.06
C GLU A 49 7.73 12.16 8.91
N ALA A 50 7.26 10.94 9.17
CA ALA A 50 7.99 9.96 9.95
C ALA A 50 9.28 9.51 9.24
N SER A 51 9.23 9.29 7.93
CA SER A 51 10.41 8.97 7.11
C SER A 51 11.45 10.09 7.17
N PHE A 52 11.00 11.34 7.02
CA PHE A 52 11.85 12.51 7.10
C PHE A 52 12.49 12.65 8.48
N GLU A 53 11.71 12.46 9.54
CA GLU A 53 12.19 12.53 10.92
C GLU A 53 13.25 11.45 11.22
N LEU A 54 13.00 10.21 10.83
CA LEU A 54 13.99 9.12 10.95
C LEU A 54 15.28 9.44 10.18
N GLY A 55 15.16 10.03 8.99
CA GLY A 55 16.31 10.48 8.20
C GLY A 55 17.11 11.57 8.91
N MET A 56 16.43 12.58 9.48
CA MET A 56 17.05 13.66 10.24
C MET A 56 17.77 13.16 11.51
N ARG A 57 17.26 12.09 12.12
CA ARG A 57 17.89 11.42 13.27
C ARG A 57 19.04 10.48 12.87
N GLY A 58 19.28 10.27 11.58
CA GLY A 58 20.29 9.31 11.11
C GLY A 58 19.91 7.83 11.34
N LEU A 59 18.62 7.55 11.55
CA LEU A 59 18.09 6.20 11.81
C LEU A 59 17.75 5.44 10.52
N LEU A 60 18.02 6.01 9.35
CA LEU A 60 17.89 5.36 8.04
C LEU A 60 19.29 5.06 7.46
N PRO A 61 19.81 3.84 7.63
CA PRO A 61 21.20 3.50 7.30
C PRO A 61 21.46 3.29 5.81
N SER A 62 20.41 3.16 4.98
CA SER A 62 20.53 2.97 3.54
C SER A 62 19.51 3.84 2.80
N PRO A 63 19.96 4.71 1.88
CA PRO A 63 19.07 5.44 0.99
C PRO A 63 18.58 4.59 -0.20
N SER A 64 19.18 3.41 -0.44
CA SER A 64 18.83 2.54 -1.57
C SER A 64 17.92 1.39 -1.17
N SER A 65 16.96 1.06 -2.03
CA SER A 65 16.08 -0.12 -1.89
C SER A 65 16.92 -1.39 -1.79
N PRO A 66 16.74 -2.21 -0.74
CA PRO A 66 17.42 -3.49 -0.63
C PRO A 66 16.83 -4.50 -1.62
N GLU A 67 17.68 -5.32 -2.23
CA GLU A 67 17.26 -6.48 -3.02
C GLU A 67 16.98 -7.68 -2.12
N ALA A 68 17.79 -7.85 -1.07
CA ALA A 68 17.66 -8.92 -0.10
C ALA A 68 18.24 -8.50 1.26
N ILE A 69 17.60 -8.96 2.33
CA ILE A 69 18.05 -8.83 3.72
C ILE A 69 18.14 -10.23 4.30
N ARG A 70 19.34 -10.66 4.68
CA ARG A 70 19.57 -11.94 5.36
C ARG A 70 19.89 -11.70 6.83
N ILE A 71 19.16 -12.37 7.71
CA ILE A 71 19.38 -12.34 9.15
C ILE A 71 20.22 -13.56 9.55
N GLU A 72 21.34 -13.32 10.21
CA GLU A 72 22.26 -14.38 10.69
C GLU A 72 23.06 -13.85 11.88
N ASP A 73 23.13 -14.60 12.98
CA ASP A 73 23.93 -14.28 14.18
C ASP A 73 23.80 -12.83 14.68
N ASN A 74 22.56 -12.33 14.81
CA ASN A 74 22.26 -10.94 15.18
C ASN A 74 22.84 -9.88 14.23
N LYS A 75 22.97 -10.23 12.95
CA LYS A 75 23.40 -9.33 11.89
C LYS A 75 22.40 -9.34 10.75
N ALA A 76 22.05 -8.15 10.28
CA ALA A 76 21.34 -7.96 9.03
C ALA A 76 22.35 -7.71 7.91
N HIS A 77 22.37 -8.61 6.94
CA HIS A 77 23.17 -8.53 5.72
C HIS A 77 22.27 -8.00 4.60
N ILE A 78 22.47 -6.73 4.24
CA ILE A 78 21.65 -6.04 3.26
C ILE A 78 22.41 -5.99 1.94
N THR A 79 21.83 -6.59 0.91
CA THR A 79 22.32 -6.49 -0.46
C THR A 79 21.54 -5.39 -1.17
N THR A 80 22.24 -4.35 -1.63
CA THR A 80 21.63 -3.24 -2.37
C THR A 80 21.61 -3.53 -3.87
N THR A 81 20.79 -2.79 -4.61
CA THR A 81 20.74 -2.82 -6.09
C THR A 81 22.05 -2.47 -6.79
N SER A 82 22.98 -1.82 -6.09
CA SER A 82 24.34 -1.54 -6.57
C SER A 82 25.34 -2.64 -6.19
N GLN A 83 24.85 -3.83 -5.80
CA GLN A 83 25.63 -4.98 -5.32
C GLN A 83 26.53 -4.66 -4.12
N ARG A 84 26.21 -3.60 -3.36
CA ARG A 84 26.94 -3.27 -2.13
C ARG A 84 26.33 -4.05 -0.97
N VAL A 85 27.20 -4.53 -0.09
CA VAL A 85 26.78 -5.21 1.14
C VAL A 85 26.93 -4.27 2.33
N ILE A 86 25.82 -3.98 2.99
CA ILE A 86 25.76 -3.27 4.27
C ILE A 86 25.50 -4.32 5.35
N LYS A 87 26.28 -4.27 6.44
CA LYS A 87 26.10 -5.15 7.60
C LYS A 87 25.69 -4.31 8.79
N VAL A 88 24.58 -4.66 9.42
CA VAL A 88 24.10 -4.02 10.66
C VAL A 88 24.08 -5.07 11.76
N GLU A 89 24.89 -4.89 12.79
CA GLU A 89 24.82 -5.71 14.02
C GLU A 89 23.76 -5.10 14.94
N PHE A 90 22.93 -5.95 15.55
CA PHE A 90 21.83 -5.52 16.42
C PHE A 90 21.75 -6.33 17.72
N GLU A 91 21.14 -5.78 18.76
CA GLU A 91 20.83 -6.52 19.99
C GLU A 91 19.39 -7.04 19.93
N GLU A 92 18.44 -6.19 19.57
CA GLU A 92 17.02 -6.52 19.37
C GLU A 92 16.60 -6.28 17.91
N LEU A 93 15.74 -7.15 17.39
CA LEU A 93 15.16 -7.04 16.05
C LEU A 93 13.63 -7.02 16.12
N HIS A 94 13.01 -6.04 15.47
CA HIS A 94 11.57 -5.91 15.32
C HIS A 94 11.18 -6.05 13.85
N VAL A 95 10.36 -7.03 13.50
CA VAL A 95 9.99 -7.35 12.12
C VAL A 95 8.51 -7.10 11.92
N PHE A 96 8.17 -6.22 10.98
CA PHE A 96 6.79 -5.89 10.61
C PHE A 96 6.31 -6.62 9.37
N ASP A 97 7.20 -7.05 8.49
CA ASP A 97 6.92 -7.85 7.30
C ASP A 97 8.18 -8.60 6.84
N LEU A 98 8.00 -9.64 6.02
CA LEU A 98 9.10 -10.46 5.50
C LEU A 98 9.46 -10.16 4.04
N ASP A 99 9.06 -9.01 3.49
CA ASP A 99 9.42 -8.69 2.12
C ASP A 99 10.93 -8.59 1.97
N ARG A 100 11.49 -9.42 1.08
CA ARG A 100 12.94 -9.53 0.84
C ARG A 100 13.75 -9.94 2.08
N VAL A 101 13.12 -10.44 3.15
CA VAL A 101 13.79 -10.91 4.36
C VAL A 101 13.97 -12.42 4.31
N GLN A 102 15.16 -12.90 4.67
CA GLN A 102 15.54 -14.30 4.72
C GLN A 102 16.33 -14.60 6.00
N GLY A 103 16.46 -15.88 6.35
CA GLY A 103 17.22 -16.32 7.54
C GLY A 103 16.43 -16.22 8.85
N VAL A 104 15.11 -16.07 8.78
CA VAL A 104 14.20 -16.12 9.92
C VAL A 104 13.41 -17.43 9.90
N ALA A 105 13.18 -18.02 11.07
CA ALA A 105 12.40 -19.27 11.21
C ALA A 105 10.90 -19.00 11.38
N VAL A 106 10.37 -18.16 10.51
CA VAL A 106 8.98 -17.70 10.52
C VAL A 106 8.47 -17.60 9.09
N GLU A 107 7.24 -18.03 8.89
CA GLU A 107 6.50 -17.82 7.65
C GLU A 107 5.48 -16.70 7.84
N GLU A 108 5.40 -15.78 6.87
CA GLU A 108 4.36 -14.77 6.84
C GLU A 108 3.16 -15.32 6.06
N LYS A 109 2.06 -15.60 6.77
CA LYS A 109 0.81 -16.02 6.14
C LYS A 109 -0.11 -14.82 5.99
N ILE A 110 -0.42 -14.49 4.75
CA ILE A 110 -1.35 -13.41 4.41
C ILE A 110 -2.73 -14.05 4.27
N HIS A 111 -3.73 -13.50 4.96
CA HIS A 111 -5.12 -13.96 4.88
C HIS A 111 -5.94 -13.10 3.93
N ILE A 112 -5.67 -11.79 3.92
CA ILE A 112 -6.42 -10.81 3.13
C ILE A 112 -5.45 -9.74 2.63
N TYR A 113 -5.56 -9.43 1.34
CA TYR A 113 -5.03 -8.24 0.72
C TYR A 113 -6.10 -7.16 0.63
N GLU A 114 -5.73 -5.92 0.90
CA GLU A 114 -6.49 -4.74 0.51
C GLU A 114 -5.97 -4.30 -0.86
N VAL A 115 -6.82 -4.40 -1.87
CA VAL A 115 -6.48 -4.13 -3.27
C VAL A 115 -7.10 -2.81 -3.69
N TYR A 116 -6.28 -1.91 -4.24
CA TYR A 116 -6.71 -0.67 -4.84
C TYR A 116 -6.57 -0.75 -6.36
N ASP A 117 -7.68 -0.61 -7.07
CA ASP A 117 -7.68 -0.47 -8.53
C ASP A 117 -7.96 0.99 -8.89
N TRP A 118 -7.02 1.62 -9.57
CA TRP A 118 -7.10 3.03 -9.97
C TRP A 118 -7.63 3.16 -11.39
N PHE A 119 -8.50 4.12 -11.60
CA PHE A 119 -9.15 4.34 -12.89
C PHE A 119 -9.10 5.80 -13.32
N ASP A 120 -8.60 5.99 -14.53
CA ASP A 120 -8.69 7.24 -15.25
C ASP A 120 -10.09 7.39 -15.85
N ILE A 121 -10.79 8.47 -15.50
CA ILE A 121 -12.03 8.83 -16.16
C ILE A 121 -11.69 9.61 -17.43
N LYS A 122 -11.71 8.93 -18.59
CA LYS A 122 -11.43 9.55 -19.89
C LYS A 122 -12.61 10.37 -20.42
N ARG A 123 -13.83 10.03 -20.01
CA ARG A 123 -15.05 10.78 -20.35
C ARG A 123 -16.03 10.78 -19.18
N GLY A 124 -16.60 11.95 -18.91
CA GLY A 124 -17.53 12.14 -17.79
C GLY A 124 -16.82 12.34 -16.45
N ALA A 125 -15.64 12.96 -16.44
CA ALA A 125 -14.85 13.18 -15.22
C ALA A 125 -15.42 14.24 -14.26
N LYS A 126 -16.40 15.05 -14.70
CA LYS A 126 -17.08 16.07 -13.87
C LYS A 126 -18.13 15.45 -12.94
N GLN A 127 -17.73 14.44 -12.16
CA GLN A 127 -18.57 13.79 -11.14
C GLN A 127 -18.52 14.58 -9.82
N PRO A 128 -19.47 14.44 -8.90
CA PRO A 128 -19.31 14.98 -7.55
C PRO A 128 -18.22 14.21 -6.78
N ALA A 129 -17.54 14.91 -5.86
CA ALA A 129 -16.59 14.26 -4.96
C ALA A 129 -17.40 13.45 -3.96
N CYS A 130 -17.32 12.13 -4.05
CA CYS A 130 -18.08 11.24 -3.19
C CYS A 130 -17.36 9.89 -3.05
N SER A 131 -17.79 9.15 -2.03
CA SER A 131 -17.45 7.74 -1.87
C SER A 131 -18.72 6.91 -1.77
N ILE A 132 -18.74 5.79 -2.46
CA ILE A 132 -19.82 4.83 -2.47
C ILE A 132 -19.32 3.58 -1.78
N LEU A 133 -20.07 3.08 -0.80
CA LEU A 133 -19.84 1.79 -0.18
C LEU A 133 -20.77 0.76 -0.80
N THR A 134 -20.25 -0.42 -1.07
CA THR A 134 -21.01 -1.58 -1.55
C THR A 134 -20.99 -2.66 -0.46
N PRO A 135 -21.98 -3.58 -0.45
CA PRO A 135 -22.02 -4.66 0.53
C PRO A 135 -21.03 -5.79 0.23
N HIS A 136 -20.26 -5.70 -0.87
CA HIS A 136 -19.39 -6.77 -1.34
C HIS A 136 -17.93 -6.53 -0.92
N ALA A 137 -17.17 -7.61 -0.73
CA ALA A 137 -15.74 -7.50 -0.45
C ALA A 137 -14.95 -7.03 -1.68
N PHE A 138 -15.39 -7.39 -2.89
CA PHE A 138 -14.85 -6.89 -4.15
C PHE A 138 -15.55 -5.59 -4.55
N VAL A 139 -14.78 -4.54 -4.83
CA VAL A 139 -15.26 -3.17 -5.02
C VAL A 139 -16.11 -2.73 -3.83
N GLN A 140 -15.63 -2.97 -2.61
CA GLN A 140 -16.30 -2.58 -1.37
C GLN A 140 -16.48 -1.06 -1.28
N LYS A 141 -15.51 -0.31 -1.78
CA LYS A 141 -15.58 1.15 -1.85
C LYS A 141 -15.19 1.61 -3.24
N LEU A 142 -15.93 2.58 -3.77
CA LEU A 142 -15.53 3.40 -4.92
C LEU A 142 -15.42 4.83 -4.44
N ALA A 143 -14.32 5.52 -4.72
CA ALA A 143 -14.15 6.92 -4.33
C ALA A 143 -13.63 7.74 -5.50
N PHE A 144 -14.23 8.92 -5.67
CA PHE A 144 -13.83 9.91 -6.65
C PHE A 144 -12.91 10.95 -6.01
N TYR A 145 -11.85 11.32 -6.71
CA TYR A 145 -10.87 12.28 -6.24
C TYR A 145 -10.46 13.25 -7.35
N PRO A 146 -10.07 14.50 -7.02
CA PRO A 146 -9.50 15.44 -7.99
C PRO A 146 -8.37 14.80 -8.80
N SER A 147 -8.52 14.77 -10.12
CA SER A 147 -7.51 14.22 -11.01
C SER A 147 -6.27 15.10 -11.03
N SER A 148 -5.08 14.52 -10.86
CA SER A 148 -3.81 15.20 -11.04
C SER A 148 -3.34 15.20 -12.51
N ARG A 149 -4.10 14.61 -13.44
CA ARG A 149 -3.74 14.49 -14.86
C ARG A 149 -3.99 15.77 -15.66
N HIS A 150 -4.65 16.75 -15.05
CA HIS A 150 -5.03 18.00 -15.68
C HIS A 150 -4.35 19.17 -14.95
N ASP A 151 -3.43 19.84 -15.64
CA ASP A 151 -2.76 21.02 -15.11
C ASP A 151 -3.78 22.11 -14.77
N GLY A 152 -3.68 22.66 -13.56
CA GLY A 152 -4.61 23.70 -13.08
C GLY A 152 -6.02 23.19 -12.73
N ASN A 153 -6.22 21.87 -12.57
CA ASN A 153 -7.50 21.32 -12.12
C ASN A 153 -7.82 21.77 -10.69
N ASP A 154 -8.89 22.54 -10.54
CA ASP A 154 -9.43 23.04 -9.28
C ASP A 154 -10.29 22.01 -8.52
N GLY A 155 -10.31 20.76 -8.99
CA GLY A 155 -11.12 19.67 -8.46
C GLY A 155 -12.39 19.38 -9.27
N GLU A 156 -12.63 20.12 -10.35
CA GLU A 156 -13.71 19.85 -11.29
C GLU A 156 -13.59 18.45 -11.92
N PHE A 157 -12.41 18.13 -12.47
CA PHE A 157 -12.15 16.83 -13.09
C PHE A 157 -11.71 15.81 -12.05
N LYS A 158 -12.33 14.63 -12.07
CA LYS A 158 -12.08 13.56 -11.11
C LYS A 158 -11.67 12.27 -11.79
N ASP A 159 -10.81 11.55 -11.09
CA ASP A 159 -10.56 10.14 -11.31
C ASP A 159 -11.17 9.34 -10.16
N CYS A 160 -11.09 8.01 -10.21
CA CYS A 160 -11.61 7.19 -9.13
C CYS A 160 -10.73 5.99 -8.84
N TYR A 161 -10.83 5.48 -7.62
CA TYR A 161 -10.26 4.19 -7.26
C TYR A 161 -11.33 3.32 -6.62
N SER A 162 -11.20 2.02 -6.81
CA SER A 162 -11.93 1.05 -6.01
C SER A 162 -11.03 0.40 -4.98
N ARG A 163 -11.61 0.04 -3.84
CA ARG A 163 -10.95 -0.72 -2.77
C ARG A 163 -11.68 -2.04 -2.56
N SER A 164 -10.92 -3.12 -2.56
CA SER A 164 -11.41 -4.48 -2.39
C SER A 164 -10.63 -5.21 -1.29
N TYR A 165 -11.26 -6.20 -0.67
CA TYR A 165 -10.59 -7.17 0.19
C TYR A 165 -10.57 -8.52 -0.50
N VAL A 166 -9.38 -9.03 -0.80
CA VAL A 166 -9.18 -10.23 -1.64
C VAL A 166 -8.27 -11.22 -0.91
N SER A 167 -8.67 -12.49 -0.81
CA SER A 167 -7.79 -13.53 -0.26
C SER A 167 -6.66 -13.87 -1.24
N PRO A 168 -5.49 -14.36 -0.75
CA PRO A 168 -4.38 -14.74 -1.63
C PRO A 168 -4.77 -15.74 -2.72
N SER A 169 -5.63 -16.72 -2.40
CA SER A 169 -6.08 -17.75 -3.35
C SER A 169 -6.89 -17.16 -4.51
N CYS A 170 -7.50 -15.99 -4.31
CA CYS A 170 -8.34 -15.33 -5.30
C CYS A 170 -7.60 -14.31 -6.16
N LEU A 171 -6.37 -13.91 -5.82
CA LEU A 171 -5.63 -12.87 -6.54
C LEU A 171 -5.39 -13.21 -8.02
N ASN A 172 -5.17 -14.49 -8.32
CA ASN A 172 -4.93 -14.97 -9.69
C ASN A 172 -6.22 -15.37 -10.42
N ASN A 173 -7.39 -15.25 -9.77
CA ASN A 173 -8.66 -15.58 -10.38
C ASN A 173 -9.14 -14.41 -11.24
N PHE A 174 -9.64 -14.71 -12.44
CA PHE A 174 -10.12 -13.69 -13.39
C PHE A 174 -11.20 -12.77 -12.78
N GLU A 175 -12.05 -13.29 -11.89
CA GLU A 175 -13.11 -12.52 -11.20
C GLU A 175 -12.57 -11.37 -10.32
N TYR A 176 -11.28 -11.43 -9.97
CA TYR A 176 -10.58 -10.41 -9.20
C TYR A 176 -9.53 -9.67 -10.02
N SER A 177 -9.52 -9.84 -11.35
CA SER A 177 -8.62 -9.13 -12.28
C SER A 177 -8.93 -7.63 -12.38
N GLU A 178 -8.01 -6.87 -12.96
CA GLU A 178 -8.20 -5.44 -13.27
C GLU A 178 -9.41 -5.23 -14.19
N THR A 179 -9.61 -6.17 -15.12
CA THR A 179 -10.74 -6.16 -16.05
C THR A 179 -12.07 -6.36 -15.31
N ALA A 180 -12.14 -7.32 -14.39
CA ALA A 180 -13.32 -7.54 -13.56
C ALA A 180 -13.60 -6.32 -12.66
N ALA A 181 -12.57 -5.72 -12.07
CA ALA A 181 -12.69 -4.52 -11.26
C ALA A 181 -13.29 -3.36 -12.08
N LYS A 182 -12.82 -3.14 -13.31
CA LYS A 182 -13.38 -2.14 -14.22
C LYS A 182 -14.87 -2.36 -14.46
N PHE A 183 -15.31 -3.58 -14.75
CA PHE A 183 -16.73 -3.88 -15.00
C PHE A 183 -17.58 -3.71 -13.74
N ALA A 184 -17.08 -4.15 -12.58
CA ALA A 184 -17.75 -3.97 -11.30
C ALA A 184 -17.90 -2.48 -10.94
N VAL A 185 -16.84 -1.69 -11.10
CA VAL A 185 -16.90 -0.23 -10.90
C VAL A 185 -17.89 0.42 -11.85
N MET A 186 -17.86 0.08 -13.14
CA MET A 186 -18.83 0.60 -14.12
C MET A 186 -20.27 0.28 -13.73
N LYS A 187 -20.53 -0.90 -13.15
CA LYS A 187 -21.84 -1.27 -12.61
C LYS A 187 -22.20 -0.38 -11.41
N VAL A 188 -21.31 -0.22 -10.43
CA VAL A 188 -21.53 0.65 -9.26
C VAL A 188 -21.85 2.09 -9.68
N ILE A 189 -21.09 2.64 -10.63
CA ILE A 189 -21.32 3.98 -11.19
C ILE A 189 -22.72 4.10 -11.79
N ARG A 190 -23.11 3.15 -12.64
CA ARG A 190 -24.41 3.17 -13.33
C ARG A 190 -25.57 3.03 -12.35
N ASP A 191 -25.45 2.13 -11.38
CA ASP A 191 -26.47 1.82 -10.37
C ASP A 191 -26.69 3.00 -9.41
N ASN A 192 -25.67 3.84 -9.21
CA ASN A 192 -25.76 5.08 -8.44
C ASN A 192 -26.13 6.31 -9.30
N GLY A 193 -26.54 6.11 -10.56
CA GLY A 193 -27.06 7.19 -11.40
C GLY A 193 -26.01 8.15 -11.95
N PHE A 194 -24.72 7.87 -11.80
CA PHE A 194 -23.67 8.69 -12.41
C PHE A 194 -23.71 8.56 -13.94
N ARG A 195 -23.56 9.70 -14.61
CA ARG A 195 -23.68 9.84 -16.08
C ARG A 195 -22.60 10.79 -16.59
N GLY A 196 -22.27 10.66 -17.87
CA GLY A 196 -21.38 11.58 -18.56
C GLY A 196 -22.09 12.86 -18.98
N ARG A 197 -21.44 13.62 -19.87
CA ARG A 197 -21.97 14.86 -20.41
C ARG A 197 -23.34 14.64 -21.08
N GLN A 198 -24.29 15.52 -20.77
CA GLN A 198 -25.56 15.60 -21.50
C GLN A 198 -25.31 16.17 -22.90
N GLN A 199 -25.88 15.52 -23.90
CA GLN A 199 -25.96 15.96 -25.28
C GLN A 199 -27.42 15.98 -25.72
N GLU A 200 -27.67 16.62 -26.84
CA GLU A 200 -28.97 16.63 -27.48
C GLU A 200 -28.85 15.94 -28.84
N THR A 201 -29.80 15.06 -29.13
CA THR A 201 -29.91 14.39 -30.43
C THR A 201 -31.39 14.33 -30.78
N ASP A 202 -31.77 14.86 -31.93
CA ASP A 202 -33.16 14.94 -32.40
C ASP A 202 -34.13 15.57 -31.39
N GLY A 203 -33.71 16.65 -30.73
CA GLY A 203 -34.53 17.36 -29.74
C GLY A 203 -34.70 16.63 -28.39
N LYS A 204 -34.00 15.53 -28.17
CA LYS A 204 -34.06 14.75 -26.92
C LYS A 204 -32.73 14.78 -26.19
N PRO A 205 -32.73 14.99 -24.85
CA PRO A 205 -31.51 14.89 -24.07
C PRO A 205 -31.07 13.44 -23.95
N TYR A 206 -29.79 13.18 -24.20
CA TYR A 206 -29.12 11.90 -24.01
C TYR A 206 -27.83 12.12 -23.22
N TYR A 207 -27.52 11.21 -22.30
CA TYR A 207 -26.29 11.27 -21.51
C TYR A 207 -25.25 10.31 -22.05
N LEU A 208 -24.04 10.82 -22.31
CA LEU A 208 -22.92 9.96 -22.68
C LEU A 208 -22.55 9.00 -21.55
N ASN A 209 -22.01 7.84 -21.94
CA ASN A 209 -21.42 6.92 -20.98
C ASN A 209 -20.13 7.50 -20.40
N ILE A 210 -19.93 7.24 -19.10
CA ILE A 210 -18.63 7.41 -18.45
C ILE A 210 -17.67 6.37 -19.04
N VAL A 211 -16.45 6.80 -19.36
CA VAL A 211 -15.41 5.91 -19.89
C VAL A 211 -14.30 5.84 -18.88
N LEU A 212 -14.08 4.63 -18.37
CA LEU A 212 -12.98 4.32 -17.47
C LEU A 212 -11.87 3.61 -18.22
N GLU A 213 -10.64 3.88 -17.81
CA GLU A 213 -9.46 3.10 -18.15
C GLU A 213 -8.78 2.71 -16.84
N HIS A 214 -8.43 1.43 -16.70
CA HIS A 214 -7.65 0.98 -15.54
C HIS A 214 -6.23 1.51 -15.70
N SER A 215 -5.69 2.09 -14.62
CA SER A 215 -4.39 2.74 -14.62
C SER A 215 -3.36 1.85 -13.91
N THR A 216 -3.58 1.59 -12.63
CA THR A 216 -2.67 0.80 -11.79
C THR A 216 -3.45 0.00 -10.76
N ARG A 217 -2.77 -1.01 -10.20
CA ARG A 217 -3.26 -1.82 -9.10
C ARG A 217 -2.23 -1.89 -8.00
N ASP A 218 -2.64 -1.57 -6.78
CA ASP A 218 -1.81 -1.67 -5.58
C ASP A 218 -2.36 -2.74 -4.63
N LEU A 219 -1.50 -3.58 -4.03
CA LEU A 219 -1.89 -4.70 -3.17
C LEU A 219 -1.27 -4.63 -1.78
N TYR A 220 -2.03 -4.22 -0.76
CA TYR A 220 -1.53 -4.10 0.61
C TYR A 220 -1.83 -5.36 1.42
N LYS A 221 -0.87 -5.85 2.20
CA LYS A 221 -1.07 -6.94 3.15
C LYS A 221 -1.93 -6.45 4.32
N TYR A 222 -3.22 -6.77 4.31
CA TYR A 222 -4.18 -6.23 5.28
C TYR A 222 -4.28 -7.07 6.54
N LYS A 223 -4.64 -8.35 6.39
CA LYS A 223 -4.69 -9.31 7.51
C LYS A 223 -3.62 -10.36 7.28
N LYS A 224 -2.64 -10.41 8.17
CA LYS A 224 -1.54 -11.37 8.12
C LYS A 224 -1.15 -11.84 9.52
N GLU A 225 -0.48 -12.98 9.56
CA GLU A 225 0.07 -13.56 10.77
C GLU A 225 1.47 -14.12 10.50
N PHE A 226 2.30 -14.13 11.53
CA PHE A 226 3.57 -14.82 11.54
C PHE A 226 3.39 -16.22 12.15
N ILE A 227 3.70 -17.25 11.37
CA ILE A 227 3.64 -18.65 11.80
C ILE A 227 5.06 -19.12 12.10
N MET A 228 5.27 -19.59 13.32
CA MET A 228 6.57 -20.04 13.79
C MET A 228 6.88 -21.43 13.26
N THR A 229 8.03 -21.60 12.61
CA THR A 229 8.49 -22.91 12.13
C THR A 229 9.48 -23.57 13.09
N SER A 230 10.09 -22.79 13.99
CA SER A 230 10.93 -23.29 15.09
C SER A 230 10.94 -22.32 16.28
N ALA A 231 11.73 -22.64 17.32
CA ALA A 231 11.89 -21.76 18.49
C ALA A 231 12.57 -20.44 18.09
N LEU A 232 11.94 -19.33 18.44
CA LEU A 232 12.48 -18.00 18.17
C LEU A 232 13.58 -17.61 19.14
N PRO A 233 14.63 -16.91 18.67
CA PRO A 233 15.50 -16.15 19.55
C PRO A 233 14.67 -15.12 20.33
N SER A 234 14.92 -14.98 21.63
CA SER A 234 14.15 -14.09 22.51
C SER A 234 14.28 -12.61 22.18
N ASN A 235 15.27 -12.24 21.38
CA ASN A 235 15.58 -10.88 20.95
C ASN A 235 15.00 -10.52 19.58
N ILE A 236 14.21 -11.41 18.96
CA ILE A 236 13.52 -11.13 17.69
C ILE A 236 12.00 -11.11 17.93
N HIS A 237 11.39 -9.98 17.61
CA HIS A 237 9.97 -9.70 17.84
C HIS A 237 9.25 -9.48 16.52
N TYR A 238 8.12 -10.16 16.33
CA TYR A 238 7.30 -10.06 15.11
C TYR A 238 6.01 -9.32 15.41
N HIS A 239 5.70 -8.29 14.62
CA HIS A 239 4.57 -7.39 14.86
C HIS A 239 3.46 -7.58 13.82
N ASN A 240 2.30 -8.07 14.26
CA ASN A 240 1.11 -8.12 13.41
C ASN A 240 0.45 -6.73 13.39
N MET A 241 0.36 -6.11 12.21
CA MET A 241 -0.14 -4.73 12.05
C MET A 241 -1.64 -4.52 12.39
N ALA A 242 -2.39 -5.59 12.68
CA ALA A 242 -3.85 -5.55 12.79
C ALA A 242 -4.40 -4.73 13.98
N ASP A 243 -3.58 -4.46 15.01
CA ASP A 243 -4.11 -4.08 16.32
C ASP A 243 -3.84 -2.63 16.78
N ARG A 244 -3.06 -1.80 16.06
CA ARG A 244 -2.77 -0.43 16.52
C ARG A 244 -3.22 0.74 15.66
N TRP A 245 -3.51 0.56 14.36
CA TRP A 245 -3.73 1.70 13.45
C TRP A 245 -4.89 1.48 12.45
N LYS A 246 -6.09 1.23 13.00
CA LYS A 246 -7.36 1.27 12.26
C LYS A 246 -7.85 2.70 12.09
#